data_AF-A0A9D6AXB6-F1
#
_entry.id   AF-A0A9D6AXB6-F1
#
_cell.length_a   1.000
_cell.length_b   1.000
_cell.length_c   1.000
_cell.angle_alpha   90.00
_cell.angle_beta   90.00
_cell.angle_gamma   90.00
#
_symmetry.space_group_name_H-M   'P 1'
#
loop_
_entity.id
_entity.type
_entity.pdbx_description
1 polymer ?
#
loop_
_entity_poly.entity_id
_entity_poly.type
_entity_poly.pdbx_seq_one_letter_code
_entity_poly.pdbx_strand_id
1 'polypeptide(L)'
;MTAVEVLKPLKTWSYLAKRRRKPSEYEIVSTNLLYNTRDANAPYDLDPDLAMNRWYKQYRNNSPLQHDDWNAFRDPDELVYRTYNMLQDGQETYVFGLFNQFNEREHDKGLEPQWVGTLARIYTPGRYLFHALQMASAYLQQMSPASTITNCAAFQAADSMRWLSHTAYRTKELSLTFTSKGLGEDERKYWEDDAAWQGFRVLMEQVLTTWDW
;
A
#
# COMPACT_ATOMS: atom_id res chain seq x y z
N MET A 1 11.58 -40.44 -30.96
CA MET A 1 12.36 -39.32 -30.39
C MET A 1 12.07 -38.09 -31.23
N THR A 2 11.26 -37.15 -30.74
CA THR A 2 11.06 -35.84 -31.37
C THR A 2 12.38 -35.08 -31.31
N ALA A 3 12.88 -34.64 -32.46
CA ALA A 3 14.10 -33.85 -32.54
C ALA A 3 13.93 -32.60 -31.67
N VAL A 4 14.91 -32.32 -30.80
CA VAL A 4 14.92 -31.10 -29.99
C VAL A 4 15.05 -29.92 -30.94
N GLU A 5 14.00 -29.09 -31.01
CA GLU A 5 14.01 -27.87 -31.81
C GLU A 5 14.96 -26.84 -31.19
N VAL A 6 15.87 -26.29 -31.99
CA VAL A 6 16.79 -25.24 -31.54
C VAL A 6 16.05 -23.91 -31.52
N LEU A 7 15.70 -23.42 -30.32
CA LEU A 7 15.00 -22.14 -30.14
C LEU A 7 15.92 -20.96 -30.50
N LYS A 8 15.40 -20.01 -31.28
CA LYS A 8 16.08 -18.75 -31.56
C LYS A 8 15.87 -17.74 -30.42
N PRO A 9 16.86 -16.87 -30.13
CA PRO A 9 16.69 -15.81 -29.14
C PRO A 9 15.50 -14.89 -29.48
N LEU A 10 14.71 -14.56 -28.47
CA LEU A 10 13.62 -13.58 -28.56
C LEU A 10 14.13 -12.18 -28.20
N LYS A 11 13.45 -11.14 -28.69
CA LYS A 11 13.78 -9.72 -28.41
C LYS A 11 13.28 -9.23 -27.05
N THR A 12 12.46 -10.03 -26.36
CA THR A 12 11.87 -9.74 -25.05
C THR A 12 11.40 -11.07 -24.42
N TRP A 13 10.77 -11.02 -23.25
CA TRP A 13 10.19 -12.19 -22.60
C TRP A 13 9.18 -12.90 -23.52
N SER A 14 9.17 -14.22 -23.48
CA SER A 14 8.35 -15.06 -24.36
C SER A 14 6.86 -14.69 -24.33
N TYR A 15 6.32 -14.35 -23.15
CA TYR A 15 4.93 -13.95 -22.98
C TYR A 15 4.62 -12.54 -23.52
N LEU A 16 5.63 -11.70 -23.79
CA LEU A 16 5.48 -10.39 -24.44
C LEU A 16 5.82 -10.43 -25.94
N ALA A 17 6.48 -11.49 -26.42
CA ALA A 17 7.06 -11.54 -27.76
C ALA A 17 6.03 -11.46 -28.91
N LYS A 18 4.77 -11.79 -28.66
CA LYS A 18 3.69 -11.69 -29.67
C LYS A 18 3.15 -10.26 -29.85
N ARG A 19 3.54 -9.30 -29.00
CA ARG A 19 3.06 -7.91 -29.10
C ARG A 19 3.69 -7.20 -30.30
N ARG A 20 2.90 -6.33 -30.95
CA ARG A 20 3.33 -5.54 -32.12
C ARG A 20 4.14 -4.28 -31.75
N ARG A 21 4.49 -4.09 -30.49
CA ARG A 21 5.29 -2.96 -29.99
C ARG A 21 6.38 -3.43 -29.04
N LYS A 22 7.44 -2.63 -28.92
CA LYS A 22 8.45 -2.81 -27.87
C LYS A 22 7.77 -2.68 -26.50
N PRO A 23 7.98 -3.61 -25.57
CA PRO A 23 7.45 -3.47 -24.21
C PRO A 23 8.06 -2.26 -23.48
N SER A 24 7.26 -1.59 -22.65
CA SER A 24 7.76 -0.54 -21.75
C SER A 24 8.58 -1.14 -20.61
N GLU A 25 9.32 -0.31 -19.87
CA GLU A 25 10.01 -0.75 -18.65
C GLU A 25 9.02 -1.40 -17.68
N TYR A 26 7.86 -0.77 -17.48
CA TYR A 26 6.76 -1.28 -16.66
C TYR A 26 6.36 -2.71 -17.06
N GLU A 27 6.10 -2.95 -18.34
CA GLU A 27 5.72 -4.30 -18.79
C GLU A 27 6.82 -5.33 -18.55
N ILE A 28 8.08 -4.95 -18.74
CA ILE A 28 9.24 -5.82 -18.57
C ILE A 28 9.40 -6.26 -17.12
N VAL A 29 9.09 -5.39 -16.15
CA VAL A 29 9.37 -5.61 -14.72
C VAL A 29 8.14 -5.87 -13.86
N SER A 30 6.93 -5.80 -14.40
CA SER A 30 5.69 -5.88 -13.59
C SER A 30 4.70 -6.95 -14.01
N THR A 31 4.79 -7.52 -15.21
CA THR A 31 3.72 -8.38 -15.74
C THR A 31 4.01 -9.87 -15.62
N ASN A 32 2.97 -10.67 -15.33
CA ASN A 32 3.02 -12.14 -15.26
C ASN A 32 4.05 -12.73 -14.27
N LEU A 33 4.21 -12.12 -13.08
CA LEU A 33 5.23 -12.54 -12.11
C LEU A 33 4.70 -13.50 -11.03
N LEU A 34 3.38 -13.54 -10.79
CA LEU A 34 2.80 -14.41 -9.77
C LEU A 34 2.77 -15.87 -10.25
N TYR A 35 3.80 -16.64 -9.90
CA TYR A 35 3.85 -18.07 -10.23
C TYR A 35 2.74 -18.87 -9.51
N ASN A 36 2.30 -18.39 -8.33
CA ASN A 36 1.35 -19.09 -7.49
C ASN A 36 -0.08 -19.08 -8.02
N THR A 37 -0.31 -18.60 -9.23
CA THR A 37 -1.58 -18.65 -9.97
C THR A 37 -1.62 -19.73 -11.05
N ARG A 38 -0.50 -20.43 -11.29
CA ARG A 38 -0.35 -21.42 -12.38
C ARG A 38 -1.05 -22.74 -12.11
N ASP A 39 -0.99 -23.22 -10.87
CA ASP A 39 -1.70 -24.43 -10.42
C ASP A 39 -2.78 -24.02 -9.40
N ALA A 40 -4.04 -24.25 -9.75
CA ALA A 40 -5.17 -23.92 -8.89
C ALA A 40 -5.26 -24.85 -7.66
N ASN A 41 -4.71 -26.06 -7.72
CA ASN A 41 -4.77 -27.03 -6.63
C ASN A 41 -3.70 -26.77 -5.56
N ALA A 42 -2.51 -26.33 -5.99
CA ALA A 42 -1.37 -26.02 -5.13
C ALA A 42 -0.76 -24.64 -5.51
N PRO A 43 -1.33 -23.52 -5.02
CA PRO A 43 -0.77 -22.20 -5.27
C PRO A 43 0.73 -22.10 -4.95
N TYR A 44 1.17 -22.67 -3.83
CA TYR A 44 2.57 -22.85 -3.49
C TYR A 44 2.97 -24.32 -3.71
N ASP A 45 4.21 -24.54 -4.17
CA ASP A 45 4.81 -25.84 -4.50
C ASP A 45 5.08 -26.70 -3.23
N LEU A 46 4.02 -26.94 -2.46
CA LEU A 46 3.96 -27.65 -1.19
C LEU A 46 2.69 -28.51 -1.16
N ASP A 47 2.44 -29.18 -0.03
CA ASP A 47 1.20 -29.93 0.19
C ASP A 47 -0.05 -29.09 -0.20
N PRO A 48 -0.94 -29.58 -1.09
CA PRO A 48 -2.14 -28.86 -1.52
C PRO A 48 -3.07 -28.45 -0.36
N ASP A 49 -3.00 -29.15 0.76
CA ASP A 49 -3.75 -28.91 1.98
C ASP A 49 -2.91 -28.22 3.07
N LEU A 50 -1.74 -27.68 2.74
CA LEU A 50 -1.07 -26.71 3.61
C LEU A 50 -2.03 -25.53 3.88
N ALA A 51 -2.02 -25.00 5.11
CA ALA A 51 -2.91 -23.91 5.51
C ALA A 51 -2.89 -22.71 4.54
N MET A 52 -1.71 -22.33 4.02
CA MET A 52 -1.58 -21.23 3.07
C MET A 52 -2.15 -21.57 1.68
N ASN A 53 -1.99 -22.81 1.21
CA ASN A 53 -2.61 -23.27 -0.04
C ASN A 53 -4.14 -23.24 0.07
N ARG A 54 -4.70 -23.68 1.20
CA ARG A 54 -6.15 -23.54 1.46
C ARG A 54 -6.59 -22.08 1.51
N TRP A 55 -5.81 -21.21 2.16
CA TRP A 55 -6.11 -19.78 2.26
C TRP A 55 -6.22 -19.14 0.86
N TYR A 56 -5.22 -19.32 -0.01
CA TYR A 56 -5.23 -18.77 -1.37
C TYR A 56 -6.31 -19.40 -2.26
N LYS A 57 -6.59 -20.69 -2.10
CA LYS A 57 -7.72 -21.33 -2.79
C LYS A 57 -9.05 -20.67 -2.43
N GLN A 58 -9.29 -20.47 -1.13
CA GLN A 58 -10.53 -19.89 -0.63
C GLN A 58 -10.67 -18.41 -0.98
N TYR A 59 -9.66 -17.60 -0.68
CA TYR A 59 -9.76 -16.14 -0.65
C TYR A 59 -9.17 -15.42 -1.86
N ARG A 60 -8.55 -16.16 -2.79
CA ARG A 60 -8.12 -15.61 -4.09
C ARG A 60 -8.75 -16.36 -5.25
N ASN A 61 -8.51 -17.66 -5.33
CA ASN A 61 -8.90 -18.42 -6.52
C ASN A 61 -10.42 -18.58 -6.64
N ASN A 62 -11.12 -18.72 -5.50
CA ASN A 62 -12.58 -18.91 -5.43
C ASN A 62 -13.35 -17.62 -5.14
N SER A 63 -12.72 -16.44 -5.25
CA SER A 63 -13.42 -15.16 -5.09
C SER A 63 -14.59 -15.06 -6.08
N PRO A 64 -15.75 -14.49 -5.72
CA PRO A 64 -16.82 -14.25 -6.68
C PRO A 64 -16.44 -13.25 -7.78
N LEU A 65 -15.39 -12.44 -7.59
CA LEU A 65 -14.89 -11.53 -8.61
C LEU A 65 -13.99 -12.28 -9.60
N GLN A 66 -14.50 -12.50 -10.81
CA GLN A 66 -13.89 -13.37 -11.81
C GLN A 66 -13.50 -12.61 -13.08
N HIS A 67 -12.35 -12.96 -13.66
CA HIS A 67 -11.88 -12.48 -14.96
C HIS A 67 -10.90 -13.50 -15.55
N ASP A 68 -10.99 -13.74 -16.87
CA ASP A 68 -10.21 -14.79 -17.54
C ASP A 68 -8.69 -14.51 -17.57
N ASP A 69 -8.32 -13.23 -17.60
CA ASP A 69 -6.90 -12.81 -17.64
C ASP A 69 -6.64 -11.59 -16.75
N TRP A 70 -6.52 -11.80 -15.44
CA TRP A 70 -6.13 -10.74 -14.51
C TRP A 70 -4.75 -10.13 -14.84
N ASN A 71 -3.85 -10.87 -15.49
CA ASN A 71 -2.53 -10.37 -15.89
C ASN A 71 -2.60 -9.35 -17.04
N ALA A 72 -3.77 -9.15 -17.66
CA ALA A 72 -4.01 -8.08 -18.61
C ALA A 72 -4.12 -6.70 -17.95
N PHE A 73 -4.39 -6.61 -16.64
CA PHE A 73 -4.46 -5.34 -15.91
C PHE A 73 -3.16 -4.53 -16.06
N ARG A 74 -3.30 -3.22 -16.29
CA ARG A 74 -2.20 -2.27 -16.39
C ARG A 74 -2.51 -1.09 -15.48
N ASP A 75 -1.53 -0.72 -14.67
CA ASP A 75 -1.53 0.53 -13.93
C ASP A 75 -1.60 1.71 -14.92
N PRO A 76 -2.59 2.61 -14.81
CA PRO A 76 -2.65 3.80 -15.68
C PRO A 76 -1.42 4.71 -15.55
N ASP A 77 -0.75 4.72 -14.40
CA ASP A 77 0.46 5.52 -14.16
C ASP A 77 1.76 4.78 -14.56
N GLU A 78 1.64 3.50 -14.94
CA GLU A 78 2.77 2.60 -15.25
C GLU A 78 3.93 2.70 -14.24
N LEU A 79 3.61 2.79 -12.94
CA LEU A 79 4.63 2.96 -11.91
C LEU A 79 5.48 1.69 -11.75
N VAL A 80 6.78 1.92 -11.68
CA VAL A 80 7.77 0.93 -11.26
C VAL A 80 8.53 1.50 -10.07
N TYR A 81 9.21 0.64 -9.32
CA TYR A 81 9.95 1.07 -8.12
C TYR A 81 10.79 2.33 -8.37
N ARG A 82 11.57 2.33 -9.46
CA ARG A 82 12.41 3.46 -9.85
C ARG A 82 11.62 4.77 -10.02
N THR A 83 10.51 4.76 -10.77
CA THR A 83 9.74 5.98 -11.06
C THR A 83 8.89 6.40 -9.87
N TYR A 84 8.37 5.45 -9.08
CA TYR A 84 7.71 5.73 -7.80
C TYR A 84 8.66 6.47 -6.85
N ASN A 85 9.88 5.95 -6.64
CA ASN A 85 10.86 6.61 -5.77
C ASN A 85 11.23 8.00 -6.28
N MET A 86 11.43 8.19 -7.59
CA MET A 86 11.72 9.52 -8.14
C MET A 86 10.56 10.51 -7.93
N LEU A 87 9.31 10.07 -8.13
CA LEU A 87 8.13 10.89 -7.90
C LEU A 87 8.02 11.29 -6.42
N GLN A 88 8.10 10.31 -5.53
CA GLN A 88 7.90 10.52 -4.10
C GLN A 88 9.06 11.27 -3.46
N ASP A 89 10.29 11.11 -3.93
CA ASP A 89 11.45 11.90 -3.48
C ASP A 89 11.23 13.39 -3.74
N GLY A 90 10.73 13.76 -4.93
CA GLY A 90 10.38 15.15 -5.25
C GLY A 90 9.26 15.69 -4.36
N GLN A 91 8.21 14.89 -4.15
CA GLN A 91 7.08 15.27 -3.29
C GLN A 91 7.50 15.41 -1.82
N GLU A 92 8.35 14.51 -1.32
CA GLU A 92 8.83 14.54 0.06
C GLU A 92 9.84 15.66 0.28
N THR A 93 10.72 15.93 -0.69
CA THR A 93 11.59 17.11 -0.64
C THR A 93 10.78 18.39 -0.46
N TYR A 94 9.64 18.51 -1.16
CA TYR A 94 8.72 19.63 -0.99
C TYR A 94 8.09 19.67 0.42
N VAL A 95 7.53 18.57 0.91
CA VAL A 95 6.88 18.50 2.24
C VAL A 95 7.88 18.76 3.37
N PHE A 96 9.06 18.13 3.35
CA PHE A 96 10.11 18.41 4.33
C PHE A 96 10.63 19.85 4.23
N GLY A 97 10.66 20.42 3.03
CA GLY A 97 10.90 21.85 2.83
C GLY A 97 9.89 22.73 3.56
N LEU A 98 8.60 22.38 3.51
CA LEU A 98 7.56 23.08 4.27
C LEU A 98 7.75 22.93 5.78
N PHE A 99 7.99 21.71 6.27
CA PHE A 99 8.22 21.48 7.70
C PHE A 99 9.39 22.32 8.21
N ASN A 100 10.54 22.29 7.52
CA ASN A 100 11.71 23.08 7.89
C ASN A 100 11.41 24.59 7.91
N GLN A 101 10.84 25.13 6.84
CA GLN A 101 10.57 26.57 6.74
C GLN A 101 9.55 27.07 7.77
N PHE A 102 8.51 26.28 8.06
CA PHE A 102 7.49 26.66 9.05
C PHE A 102 8.02 26.53 10.47
N ASN A 103 8.89 25.54 10.73
CA ASN A 103 9.58 25.41 12.01
C ASN A 103 10.55 26.58 12.28
N GLU A 104 11.37 26.96 11.29
CA GLU A 104 12.28 28.12 11.39
C GLU A 104 11.53 29.43 11.66
N ARG A 105 10.30 29.55 11.17
CA ARG A 105 9.41 30.70 11.39
C ARG A 105 8.61 30.59 12.69
N GLU A 106 8.88 29.58 13.51
CA GLU A 106 8.18 29.28 14.75
C GLU A 106 6.66 29.24 14.60
N HIS A 107 6.18 28.77 13.44
CA HIS A 107 4.77 28.78 13.07
C HIS A 107 3.86 28.25 14.19
N ASP A 108 4.27 27.15 14.81
CA ASP A 108 3.46 26.46 15.81
C ASP A 108 3.22 27.31 17.06
N LYS A 109 4.14 28.22 17.43
CA LYS A 109 3.92 29.16 18.56
C LYS A 109 2.79 30.15 18.30
N GLY A 110 2.47 30.41 17.04
CA GLY A 110 1.37 31.28 16.64
C GLY A 110 0.00 30.60 16.63
N LEU A 111 -0.07 29.29 16.85
CA LEU A 111 -1.33 28.55 16.86
C LEU A 111 -2.13 28.82 18.14
N GLU A 112 -3.44 29.01 17.98
CA GLU A 112 -4.34 29.12 19.12
C GLU A 112 -4.37 27.80 19.91
N PRO A 113 -4.30 27.83 21.26
CA PRO A 113 -4.30 26.61 22.08
C PRO A 113 -5.55 25.72 21.89
N GLN A 114 -6.68 26.30 21.47
CA GLN A 114 -7.90 25.57 21.14
C GLN A 114 -7.75 24.80 19.82
N TRP A 115 -7.10 25.40 18.83
CA TRP A 115 -6.79 24.72 17.58
C TRP A 115 -5.87 23.53 17.79
N VAL A 116 -4.85 23.68 18.64
CA VAL A 116 -3.96 22.55 18.96
C VAL A 116 -4.69 21.43 19.71
N GLY A 117 -5.64 21.78 20.59
CA GLY A 117 -6.53 20.78 21.19
C GLY A 117 -7.38 20.04 20.16
N THR A 118 -7.79 20.74 19.09
CA THR A 118 -8.48 20.12 17.95
C THR A 118 -7.53 19.17 17.22
N LEU A 119 -6.31 19.58 16.90
CA LEU A 119 -5.31 18.73 16.25
C LEU A 119 -4.98 17.46 17.07
N ALA A 120 -4.81 17.60 18.39
CA ALA A 120 -4.57 16.47 19.28
C ALA A 120 -5.72 15.46 19.29
N ARG A 121 -6.96 15.93 19.12
CA ARG A 121 -8.17 15.09 19.13
C ARG A 121 -8.51 14.48 17.77
N ILE A 122 -8.36 15.22 16.67
CA ILE A 122 -8.88 14.81 15.35
C ILE A 122 -7.83 14.72 14.23
N TYR A 123 -6.59 15.15 14.44
CA TYR A 123 -5.50 15.00 13.46
C TYR A 123 -4.52 13.89 13.87
N THR A 124 -3.89 14.01 15.05
CA THR A 124 -2.81 13.09 15.45
C THR A 124 -3.25 11.63 15.63
N PRO A 125 -4.51 11.30 16.03
CA PRO A 125 -4.97 9.91 16.03
C PRO A 125 -5.16 9.31 14.64
N GLY A 126 -5.15 10.13 13.59
CA GLY A 126 -5.16 9.68 12.19
C GLY A 126 -4.06 8.67 11.86
N ARG A 127 -2.95 8.63 12.63
CA ARG A 127 -1.91 7.61 12.49
C ARG A 127 -2.44 6.17 12.58
N TYR A 128 -3.47 5.91 13.40
CA TYR A 128 -4.08 4.58 13.51
C TYR A 128 -4.86 4.21 12.25
N LEU A 129 -5.61 5.18 11.71
CA LEU A 129 -6.32 5.02 10.45
C LEU A 129 -5.34 4.80 9.29
N PHE A 130 -4.27 5.59 9.19
CA PHE A 130 -3.26 5.41 8.14
C PHE A 130 -2.51 4.08 8.26
N HIS A 131 -2.25 3.59 9.48
CA HIS A 131 -1.70 2.27 9.66
C HIS A 131 -2.68 1.16 9.25
N ALA A 132 -3.97 1.32 9.56
CA ALA A 132 -5.00 0.37 9.11
C ALA A 132 -5.10 0.33 7.58
N LEU A 133 -4.98 1.47 6.89
CA LEU A 133 -4.92 1.53 5.43
C LEU A 133 -3.65 0.87 4.88
N GLN A 134 -2.51 1.06 5.54
CA GLN A 134 -1.26 0.37 5.20
C GLN A 134 -1.41 -1.15 5.30
N MET A 135 -1.99 -1.65 6.40
CA MET A 135 -2.25 -3.08 6.62
C MET A 135 -3.22 -3.64 5.57
N ALA A 136 -4.32 -2.94 5.29
CA ALA A 136 -5.30 -3.36 4.29
C ALA A 136 -4.67 -3.42 2.88
N SER A 137 -3.89 -2.41 2.50
CA SER A 137 -3.19 -2.37 1.21
C SER A 137 -2.16 -3.49 1.10
N ALA A 138 -1.42 -3.79 2.18
CA ALA A 138 -0.49 -4.91 2.23
C ALA A 138 -1.21 -6.27 2.12
N TYR A 139 -2.41 -6.41 2.70
CA TYR A 139 -3.20 -7.62 2.54
C TYR A 139 -3.66 -7.80 1.08
N LEU A 140 -4.15 -6.74 0.43
CA LEU A 140 -4.51 -6.78 -0.98
C LEU A 140 -3.29 -7.11 -1.87
N GLN A 141 -2.12 -6.54 -1.55
CA GLN A 141 -0.88 -6.83 -2.23
C GLN A 141 -0.60 -8.34 -2.24
N GLN A 142 -0.62 -9.02 -1.08
CA GLN A 142 -0.33 -10.46 -1.01
C GLN A 142 -1.41 -11.33 -1.67
N MET A 143 -2.67 -10.89 -1.68
CA MET A 143 -3.80 -11.72 -2.11
C MET A 143 -4.22 -11.51 -3.56
N SER A 144 -3.85 -10.40 -4.20
CA SER A 144 -4.21 -10.12 -5.60
C SER A 144 -3.76 -11.23 -6.60
N PRO A 145 -4.50 -11.45 -7.70
CA PRO A 145 -4.25 -12.53 -8.66
C PRO A 145 -3.34 -12.13 -9.83
N ALA A 146 -2.86 -10.89 -9.87
CA ALA A 146 -1.93 -10.44 -10.90
C ALA A 146 -0.88 -9.51 -10.31
N SER A 147 0.36 -9.65 -10.77
CA SER A 147 1.50 -8.88 -10.26
C SER A 147 1.38 -7.38 -10.52
N THR A 148 0.65 -6.97 -11.56
CA THR A 148 0.38 -5.55 -11.81
C THR A 148 -0.61 -4.95 -10.81
N ILE A 149 -1.58 -5.73 -10.32
CA ILE A 149 -2.49 -5.32 -9.23
C ILE A 149 -1.72 -5.29 -7.90
N THR A 150 -0.91 -6.32 -7.64
CA THR A 150 0.02 -6.40 -6.50
C THR A 150 0.88 -5.14 -6.38
N ASN A 151 1.45 -4.67 -7.49
CA ASN A 151 2.33 -3.50 -7.50
C ASN A 151 1.59 -2.21 -7.12
N CYS A 152 0.38 -1.98 -7.64
CA CYS A 152 -0.44 -0.83 -7.25
C CYS A 152 -0.72 -0.85 -5.73
N ALA A 153 -1.13 -2.00 -5.20
CA ALA A 153 -1.36 -2.15 -3.76
C ALA A 153 -0.08 -1.97 -2.93
N ALA A 154 1.09 -2.39 -3.44
CA ALA A 154 2.38 -2.18 -2.79
C ALA A 154 2.73 -0.69 -2.68
N PHE A 155 2.57 0.08 -3.77
CA PHE A 155 2.82 1.53 -3.74
C PHE A 155 1.81 2.26 -2.85
N GLN A 156 0.53 1.85 -2.86
CA GLN A 156 -0.47 2.40 -1.95
C GLN A 156 -0.16 2.11 -0.47
N ALA A 157 0.37 0.92 -0.15
CA ALA A 157 0.82 0.61 1.20
C ALA A 157 2.00 1.51 1.62
N ALA A 158 2.92 1.80 0.71
CA ALA A 158 4.01 2.73 0.95
C ALA A 158 3.52 4.18 1.13
N ASP A 159 2.52 4.62 0.37
CA ASP A 159 1.87 5.94 0.55
C ASP A 159 1.14 6.04 1.89
N SER A 160 0.46 4.98 2.32
CA SER A 160 -0.19 4.94 3.63
C SER A 160 0.83 5.07 4.77
N MET A 161 2.00 4.42 4.62
CA MET A 161 3.13 4.58 5.55
C MET A 161 3.72 6.00 5.52
N ARG A 162 3.77 6.64 4.35
CA ARG A 162 4.20 8.04 4.18
C ARG A 162 3.29 8.99 4.96
N TRP A 163 1.97 8.86 4.84
CA TRP A 163 1.00 9.68 5.59
C TRP A 163 1.09 9.47 7.09
N LEU A 164 1.25 8.21 7.52
CA LEU A 164 1.54 7.87 8.91
C LEU A 164 2.79 8.58 9.43
N SER A 165 3.86 8.58 8.63
CA SER A 165 5.15 9.19 8.99
C SER A 165 5.03 10.71 9.13
N HIS A 166 4.30 11.38 8.23
CA HIS A 166 4.01 12.81 8.35
C HIS A 166 3.21 13.14 9.61
N THR A 167 2.19 12.33 9.89
CA THR A 167 1.36 12.48 11.09
C THR A 167 2.20 12.34 12.34
N ALA A 168 3.07 11.32 12.40
CA ALA A 168 3.98 11.10 13.53
C ALA A 168 4.98 12.25 13.69
N TYR A 169 5.60 12.72 12.60
CA TYR A 169 6.54 13.84 12.62
C TYR A 169 5.89 15.10 13.17
N ARG A 170 4.73 15.50 12.61
CA ARG A 170 4.01 16.70 13.06
C ARG A 170 3.42 16.56 14.46
N THR A 171 3.00 15.36 14.86
CA THR A 171 2.61 15.09 16.25
C THR A 171 3.75 15.43 17.20
N LYS A 172 4.96 14.96 16.89
CA LYS A 172 6.14 15.22 17.72
C LYS A 172 6.51 16.70 17.74
N GLU A 173 6.52 17.35 16.59
CA GLU A 173 6.89 18.76 16.47
C GLU A 173 5.92 19.68 17.23
N LEU A 174 4.60 19.45 17.12
CA LEU A 174 3.59 20.15 17.91
C LEU A 174 3.78 19.90 19.43
N SER A 175 4.18 18.68 19.83
CA SER A 175 4.40 18.33 21.23
C SER A 175 5.53 19.12 21.88
N LEU A 176 6.49 19.61 21.10
CA LEU A 176 7.59 20.43 21.62
C LEU A 176 7.13 21.83 22.03
N THR A 177 6.11 22.37 21.34
CA THR A 177 5.54 23.69 21.63
C THR A 177 4.41 23.60 22.66
N PHE A 178 3.56 22.57 22.57
CA PHE A 178 2.34 22.42 23.38
C PHE A 178 2.38 21.20 24.29
N THR A 179 3.18 21.29 25.35
CA THR A 179 3.47 20.17 26.28
C THR A 179 2.28 19.69 27.11
N SER A 180 1.21 20.49 27.24
CA SER A 180 0.03 20.16 28.05
C SER A 180 -1.15 19.59 27.26
N LYS A 181 -0.97 19.26 25.97
CA LYS A 181 -2.05 18.86 25.05
C LYS A 181 -2.16 17.35 24.79
N GLY A 182 -1.30 16.52 25.41
CA GLY A 182 -1.34 15.06 25.23
C GLY A 182 -0.91 14.57 23.83
N LEU A 183 -0.22 15.43 23.06
CA LEU A 183 0.29 15.10 21.72
C LEU A 183 1.38 14.02 21.82
N GLY A 184 1.15 12.89 21.17
CA GLY A 184 2.01 11.70 21.21
C GLY A 184 1.67 10.73 22.34
N GLU A 185 0.71 11.05 23.20
CA GLU A 185 0.36 10.28 24.40
C GLU A 185 -1.08 9.76 24.34
N ASP A 186 -2.05 10.64 24.05
CA ASP A 186 -3.47 10.36 24.21
C ASP A 186 -4.13 9.76 22.96
N GLU A 187 -3.46 9.68 21.82
CA GLU A 187 -4.16 9.36 20.57
C GLU A 187 -4.75 7.96 20.52
N ARG A 188 -4.15 7.00 21.25
CA ARG A 188 -4.73 5.66 21.38
C ARG A 188 -6.10 5.73 22.03
N LYS A 189 -6.20 6.50 23.13
CA LYS A 189 -7.45 6.72 23.84
C LYS A 189 -8.48 7.43 22.95
N TYR A 190 -8.07 8.45 22.20
CA TYR A 190 -8.99 9.08 21.23
C TYR A 190 -9.46 8.11 20.16
N TRP A 191 -8.58 7.29 19.60
CA TRP A 191 -8.94 6.28 18.61
C TRP A 191 -9.90 5.21 19.18
N GLU A 192 -9.63 4.70 20.38
CA GLU A 192 -10.39 3.63 21.00
C GLU A 192 -11.73 4.10 21.57
N ASP A 193 -11.80 5.30 22.16
CA ASP A 193 -12.95 5.74 22.97
C ASP A 193 -13.71 6.96 22.42
N ASP A 194 -13.10 7.84 21.62
CA ASP A 194 -13.76 9.07 21.18
C ASP A 194 -14.79 8.76 20.08
N ALA A 195 -16.02 9.27 20.27
CA ALA A 195 -17.13 9.08 19.35
C ALA A 195 -16.83 9.53 17.91
N ALA A 196 -15.95 10.53 17.72
CA ALA A 196 -15.57 11.02 16.40
C ALA A 196 -14.78 9.97 15.58
N TRP A 197 -14.10 9.03 16.24
CA TRP A 197 -13.27 8.01 15.58
C TRP A 197 -13.95 6.66 15.43
N GLN A 198 -15.01 6.37 16.20
CA GLN A 198 -15.60 5.03 16.25
C GLN A 198 -16.12 4.54 14.90
N GLY A 199 -16.66 5.45 14.05
CA GLY A 199 -17.10 5.09 12.70
C GLY A 199 -15.94 4.55 11.84
N PHE A 200 -14.80 5.25 11.85
CA PHE A 200 -13.61 4.81 11.14
C PHE A 200 -12.98 3.55 11.75
N ARG A 201 -12.94 3.46 13.09
CA ARG A 201 -12.38 2.29 13.77
C ARG A 201 -13.15 1.02 13.43
N VAL A 202 -14.47 1.04 13.58
CA VAL A 202 -15.32 -0.13 13.26
C VAL A 202 -15.21 -0.48 11.77
N LEU A 203 -15.26 0.52 10.88
CA LEU A 203 -15.10 0.29 9.44
C LEU A 203 -13.77 -0.43 9.14
N MET A 204 -12.66 0.08 9.67
CA MET A 204 -11.35 -0.48 9.37
C MET A 204 -11.13 -1.85 10.03
N GLU A 205 -11.67 -2.10 11.23
CA GLU A 205 -11.63 -3.44 11.84
C GLU A 205 -12.40 -4.48 11.00
N GLN A 206 -13.52 -4.08 10.37
CA GLN A 206 -14.27 -4.92 9.44
C GLN A 206 -13.52 -5.14 8.12
N VAL A 207 -12.94 -4.08 7.55
CA VAL A 207 -12.14 -4.19 6.32
C VAL A 207 -10.92 -5.10 6.54
N LEU A 208 -10.22 -4.96 7.67
CA LEU A 208 -9.05 -5.76 8.01
C LEU A 208 -9.36 -7.23 8.31
N THR A 209 -10.64 -7.61 8.35
CA THR A 209 -11.08 -9.01 8.50
C THR A 209 -11.87 -9.50 7.29
N THR A 210 -11.89 -8.72 6.19
CA THR A 210 -12.47 -9.11 4.90
C THR A 210 -11.36 -9.73 4.06
N TRP A 211 -11.35 -11.07 4.00
CA TRP A 211 -10.21 -11.81 3.47
C TRP A 211 -10.25 -12.07 1.97
N ASP A 212 -11.43 -12.04 1.34
CA ASP A 212 -11.56 -12.14 -0.11
C ASP A 212 -10.89 -10.92 -0.75
N TRP A 213 -10.03 -11.17 -1.76
CA TRP A 213 -9.23 -10.14 -2.43
C TRP A 213 -10.06 -9.20 -3.30
#